data_AF-A0A1A1ZL12-F1
#
_entry.id   AF-A0A1A1ZL12-F1
#
_cell.length_a   1.000
_cell.length_b   1.000
_cell.length_c   1.000
_cell.angle_alpha   90.00
_cell.angle_beta   90.00
_cell.angle_gamma   90.00
#
_symmetry.space_group_name_H-M   'P 1'
#
loop_
_entity.id
_entity.type
_entity.pdbx_description
1 polymer ?
#
loop_
_entity_poly.entity_id
_entity_poly.type
_entity_poly.pdbx_seq_one_letter_code
_entity_poly.pdbx_strand_id
1 'polypeptide(L)'
;MSFINKQGYWISENGWRMCDTAELDYTAVPGTSFNLGVRKGAPNIILKAAIARLHREVEPMITSQIGCYTGTNSMPNSNHNSATAFDYNWNKHPYQEWGTWGANRAKVDRIVADFRGILEFGGNWTSPRDEMHFELHFAEGHAGTEQLATDLRNGLWGIWAPGQAPEPGAPSTPIPDGYLQIGSEGDQVRKLQVGMNKVFPNYRAMPLDEDGIFGPMTEAAVTEFQQRSLIGADGIVGPETKARLATYGIVLDGASAPTSPPAVPPAFVYPSTDEMTKQLWEQAFGPQAKGWPDLFGKLADGSRGKYTVEAIADLHADAGL
;
A
#
# COMPACT_ATOMS: atom_id res chain seq x y z
N MET A 1 -16.24 -7.65 -11.84
CA MET A 1 -15.23 -8.63 -11.37
C MET A 1 -15.67 -9.08 -9.98
N SER A 2 -15.74 -10.39 -9.75
CA SER A 2 -16.07 -10.97 -8.44
C SER A 2 -14.85 -10.92 -7.53
N PHE A 3 -15.05 -10.63 -6.24
CA PHE A 3 -14.00 -10.79 -5.24
C PHE A 3 -13.53 -12.25 -5.21
N ILE A 4 -12.23 -12.49 -5.12
CA ILE A 4 -11.64 -13.84 -5.08
C ILE A 4 -10.95 -14.02 -3.74
N ASN A 5 -11.20 -15.16 -3.08
CA ASN A 5 -10.44 -15.59 -1.92
C ASN A 5 -9.28 -16.48 -2.39
N LYS A 6 -8.07 -16.20 -1.91
CA LYS A 6 -6.89 -17.03 -2.12
C LYS A 6 -6.27 -17.40 -0.78
N GLN A 7 -6.13 -18.70 -0.55
CA GLN A 7 -5.51 -19.25 0.66
C GLN A 7 -6.03 -18.64 1.98
N GLY A 8 -7.32 -18.26 2.01
CA GLY A 8 -7.95 -17.63 3.18
C GLY A 8 -8.02 -16.09 3.13
N TYR A 9 -7.37 -15.43 2.16
CA TYR A 9 -7.25 -13.98 2.09
C TYR A 9 -7.99 -13.39 0.88
N TRP A 10 -8.59 -12.22 1.09
CA TRP A 10 -9.24 -11.43 0.03
C TRP A 10 -8.37 -10.27 -0.46
N ILE A 11 -7.35 -9.92 0.33
CA ILE A 11 -6.47 -8.76 0.14
C ILE A 11 -5.03 -9.20 0.45
N SER A 12 -4.06 -8.78 -0.35
CA SER A 12 -2.63 -9.03 -0.17
C SER A 12 -2.00 -8.10 0.87
N GLU A 13 -0.73 -8.35 1.22
CA GLU A 13 0.03 -7.57 2.23
C GLU A 13 0.01 -6.05 1.97
N ASN A 14 0.15 -5.64 0.71
CA ASN A 14 0.11 -4.24 0.30
C ASN A 14 -1.30 -3.67 0.10
N GLY A 15 -2.36 -4.37 0.51
CA GLY A 15 -3.72 -3.83 0.47
C GLY A 15 -4.44 -3.95 -0.87
N TRP A 16 -3.93 -4.74 -1.82
CA TRP A 16 -4.61 -5.02 -3.09
C TRP A 16 -5.52 -6.23 -3.00
N ARG A 17 -6.68 -6.18 -3.65
CA ARG A 17 -7.56 -7.36 -3.73
C ARG A 17 -6.83 -8.53 -4.39
N MET A 18 -7.07 -9.76 -3.95
CA MET A 18 -6.55 -10.93 -4.65
C MET A 18 -7.11 -11.02 -6.07
N CYS A 19 -6.32 -11.55 -7.00
CA CYS A 19 -6.72 -11.68 -8.40
C CYS A 19 -6.51 -13.09 -8.93
N ASP A 20 -7.15 -13.40 -10.05
CA ASP A 20 -6.83 -14.57 -10.87
C ASP A 20 -6.21 -14.14 -12.21
N THR A 21 -6.02 -15.11 -13.11
CA THR A 21 -5.43 -14.87 -14.42
C THR A 21 -6.29 -13.97 -15.33
N ALA A 22 -7.59 -13.80 -15.05
CA ALA A 22 -8.47 -12.94 -15.84
C ALA A 22 -8.19 -11.44 -15.61
N GLU A 23 -7.58 -11.08 -14.48
CA GLU A 23 -7.16 -9.70 -14.17
C GLU A 23 -5.74 -9.38 -14.65
N LEU A 24 -5.05 -10.32 -15.32
CA LEU A 24 -3.69 -10.11 -15.78
C LEU A 24 -3.65 -9.55 -17.20
N ASP A 25 -2.66 -8.69 -17.42
CA ASP A 25 -2.24 -8.17 -18.71
C ASP A 25 -0.90 -8.79 -19.09
N TYR A 26 -0.89 -9.54 -20.20
CA TYR A 26 0.27 -10.27 -20.72
C TYR A 26 1.01 -9.53 -21.84
N THR A 27 0.77 -8.24 -22.02
CA THR A 27 1.56 -7.42 -22.96
C THR A 27 3.06 -7.50 -22.65
N ALA A 28 3.89 -7.32 -23.67
CA ALA A 28 5.33 -7.38 -23.50
C ALA A 28 5.83 -6.29 -22.54
N VAL A 29 6.89 -6.60 -21.78
CA VAL A 29 7.67 -5.61 -21.06
C VAL A 29 8.25 -4.63 -22.09
N PRO A 30 8.05 -3.30 -21.94
CA PRO A 30 8.49 -2.31 -22.91
C PRO A 30 9.96 -2.43 -23.27
N GLY A 31 10.27 -2.26 -24.56
CA GLY A 31 11.63 -2.43 -25.10
C GLY A 31 12.06 -3.88 -25.28
N THR A 32 11.17 -4.85 -25.08
CA THR A 32 11.47 -6.29 -25.16
C THR A 32 10.32 -7.06 -25.84
N SER A 33 10.53 -8.35 -26.13
CA SER A 33 9.48 -9.27 -26.58
C SER A 33 8.96 -10.19 -25.46
N PHE A 34 9.34 -9.93 -24.20
CA PHE A 34 9.01 -10.80 -23.08
C PHE A 34 7.63 -10.46 -22.50
N ASN A 35 6.70 -11.40 -22.59
CA ASN A 35 5.36 -11.26 -22.03
C ASN A 35 5.33 -11.69 -20.57
N LEU A 36 4.86 -10.80 -19.69
CA LEU A 36 4.70 -11.07 -18.26
C LEU A 36 3.28 -10.72 -17.84
N GLY A 37 2.59 -11.65 -17.18
CA GLY A 37 1.26 -11.42 -16.62
C GLY A 37 1.35 -10.58 -15.36
N VAL A 38 0.93 -9.31 -15.45
CA VAL A 38 0.86 -8.36 -14.31
C VAL A 38 -0.57 -7.87 -14.17
N ARG A 39 -1.03 -7.51 -12.97
CA ARG A 39 -2.39 -6.99 -12.78
C ARG A 39 -2.66 -5.79 -13.70
N LYS A 40 -3.78 -5.82 -14.42
CA LYS A 40 -4.29 -4.70 -15.24
C LYS A 40 -4.34 -3.39 -14.45
N GLY A 41 -4.22 -2.27 -15.16
CA GLY A 41 -4.27 -0.93 -14.56
C GLY A 41 -2.88 -0.39 -14.22
N ALA A 42 -2.78 0.39 -13.14
CA ALA A 42 -1.51 0.97 -12.68
C ALA A 42 -0.39 -0.06 -12.42
N PRO A 43 -0.65 -1.25 -11.81
CA PRO A 43 0.42 -2.22 -11.56
C PRO A 43 1.13 -2.67 -12.84
N ASN A 44 0.39 -2.99 -13.91
CA ASN A 44 0.98 -3.37 -15.20
C ASN A 44 1.91 -2.29 -15.76
N ILE A 45 1.53 -1.02 -15.66
CA ILE A 45 2.33 0.08 -16.19
C ILE A 45 3.60 0.30 -15.37
N ILE A 46 3.47 0.27 -14.05
CA ILE A 46 4.56 0.58 -13.12
C ILE A 46 5.56 -0.56 -13.05
N LEU A 47 5.10 -1.80 -12.79
CA LEU A 47 6.02 -2.93 -12.58
C LEU A 47 6.77 -3.29 -13.87
N LYS A 48 6.11 -3.26 -15.04
CA LYS A 48 6.82 -3.48 -16.30
C LYS A 48 7.77 -2.32 -16.65
N ALA A 49 7.47 -1.09 -16.24
CA ALA A 49 8.43 0.01 -16.36
C ALA A 49 9.66 -0.21 -15.47
N ALA A 50 9.49 -0.70 -14.24
CA ALA A 50 10.59 -1.05 -13.35
C ALA A 50 11.48 -2.14 -13.96
N ILE A 51 10.88 -3.23 -14.45
CA ILE A 51 11.59 -4.32 -15.14
C ILE A 51 12.35 -3.80 -16.37
N ALA A 52 11.72 -2.95 -17.19
CA ALA A 52 12.36 -2.37 -18.37
C ALA A 52 13.59 -1.51 -17.99
N ARG A 53 13.51 -0.73 -16.91
CA ARG A 53 14.64 0.07 -16.42
C ARG A 53 15.74 -0.79 -15.83
N LEU A 54 15.41 -1.80 -15.02
CA LEU A 54 16.41 -2.76 -14.52
C LEU A 54 17.15 -3.44 -15.67
N HIS A 55 16.42 -3.91 -16.69
CA HIS A 55 16.98 -4.54 -17.89
C HIS A 55 17.91 -3.61 -18.67
N ARG A 56 17.51 -2.34 -18.83
CA ARG A 56 18.24 -1.34 -19.63
C ARG A 56 19.43 -0.72 -18.92
N GLU A 57 19.33 -0.48 -17.61
CA GLU A 57 20.25 0.41 -16.88
C GLU A 57 21.15 -0.34 -15.87
N VAL A 58 20.71 -1.50 -15.39
CA VAL A 58 21.36 -2.25 -14.30
C VAL A 58 21.98 -3.53 -14.83
N GLU A 59 21.14 -4.48 -15.22
CA GLU A 59 21.56 -5.76 -15.79
C GLU A 59 20.45 -6.41 -16.61
N PRO A 60 20.79 -7.16 -17.68
CA PRO A 60 19.77 -7.79 -18.51
C PRO A 60 18.90 -8.79 -17.72
N MET A 61 17.58 -8.68 -17.85
CA MET A 61 16.66 -9.73 -17.41
C MET A 61 16.97 -11.08 -18.06
N ILE A 62 16.89 -12.13 -17.26
CA ILE A 62 16.84 -13.52 -17.69
C ILE A 62 15.35 -13.88 -17.68
N THR A 63 14.73 -13.96 -18.86
CA THR A 63 13.27 -14.07 -19.01
C THR A 63 12.65 -15.26 -18.27
N SER A 64 13.39 -16.36 -18.13
CA SER A 64 12.97 -17.53 -17.35
C SER A 64 13.08 -17.33 -15.83
N GLN A 65 13.54 -16.16 -15.38
CA GLN A 65 13.77 -15.80 -13.98
C GLN A 65 13.08 -14.49 -13.59
N ILE A 66 12.04 -14.11 -14.34
CA ILE A 66 11.16 -12.99 -14.01
C ILE A 66 9.77 -13.54 -13.67
N GLY A 67 9.33 -13.35 -12.44
CA GLY A 67 8.03 -13.83 -11.94
C GLY A 67 7.18 -12.67 -11.45
N CYS A 68 5.85 -12.73 -11.59
CA CYS A 68 4.95 -11.72 -11.05
C CYS A 68 3.74 -12.35 -10.37
N TYR A 69 2.89 -13.03 -11.12
CA TYR A 69 1.70 -13.67 -10.55
C TYR A 69 1.95 -15.11 -10.14
N THR A 70 1.45 -15.50 -8.96
CA THR A 70 1.27 -16.92 -8.59
C THR A 70 -0.16 -17.22 -8.13
N GLY A 71 -0.65 -18.40 -8.51
CA GLY A 71 -1.95 -18.90 -8.05
C GLY A 71 -1.97 -19.17 -6.54
N THR A 72 -0.85 -19.69 -6.03
CA THR A 72 -0.59 -19.97 -4.62
C THR A 72 0.82 -19.55 -4.25
N ASN A 73 1.07 -19.25 -2.98
CA ASN A 73 2.38 -18.87 -2.45
C ASN A 73 2.59 -19.48 -1.04
N SER A 74 3.85 -19.62 -0.61
CA SER A 74 4.19 -20.03 0.76
C SER A 74 3.72 -19.00 1.79
N MET A 75 3.68 -17.72 1.41
CA MET A 75 3.01 -16.63 2.13
C MET A 75 1.57 -16.48 1.60
N PRO A 76 0.53 -16.90 2.34
CA PRO A 76 -0.84 -16.98 1.83
C PRO A 76 -1.46 -15.65 1.37
N ASN A 77 -0.96 -14.53 1.86
CA ASN A 77 -1.39 -13.18 1.53
C ASN A 77 -0.38 -12.41 0.66
N SER A 78 0.53 -13.11 -0.03
CA SER A 78 1.60 -12.51 -0.83
C SER A 78 1.09 -11.53 -1.89
N ASN A 79 1.88 -10.48 -2.14
CA ASN A 79 1.65 -9.52 -3.23
C ASN A 79 1.79 -10.15 -4.64
N HIS A 80 2.42 -11.33 -4.75
CA HIS A 80 2.37 -12.14 -5.98
C HIS A 80 0.96 -12.69 -6.26
N ASN A 81 0.12 -12.90 -5.23
CA ASN A 81 -1.24 -13.42 -5.43
C ASN A 81 -2.22 -12.38 -5.98
N SER A 82 -1.90 -11.09 -5.81
CA SER A 82 -2.60 -9.94 -6.40
C SER A 82 -1.93 -9.39 -7.67
N ALA A 83 -0.82 -10.02 -8.10
CA ALA A 83 0.03 -9.60 -9.23
C ALA A 83 0.52 -8.15 -9.13
N THR A 84 0.91 -7.75 -7.93
CA THR A 84 1.44 -6.41 -7.59
C THR A 84 2.88 -6.43 -7.09
N ALA A 85 3.55 -7.57 -7.26
CA ALA A 85 4.98 -7.74 -7.02
C ALA A 85 5.64 -8.49 -8.18
N PHE A 86 6.95 -8.38 -8.31
CA PHE A 86 7.75 -9.21 -9.21
C PHE A 86 9.09 -9.60 -8.59
N ASP A 87 9.57 -10.78 -8.98
CA ASP A 87 10.93 -11.22 -8.71
C ASP A 87 11.78 -11.03 -9.96
N TYR A 88 13.00 -10.52 -9.78
CA TYR A 88 13.93 -10.22 -10.86
C TYR A 88 15.20 -11.07 -10.75
N ASN A 89 15.47 -11.88 -11.78
CA ASN A 89 16.68 -12.71 -11.88
C ASN A 89 16.93 -13.54 -10.61
N TRP A 90 15.92 -14.28 -10.13
CA TRP A 90 15.94 -14.93 -8.80
C TRP A 90 17.14 -15.86 -8.52
N ASN A 91 17.78 -16.47 -9.53
CA ASN A 91 18.98 -17.28 -9.28
C ASN A 91 20.24 -16.42 -9.07
N LYS A 92 20.22 -15.17 -9.54
CA LYS A 92 21.29 -14.19 -9.29
C LYS A 92 21.08 -13.43 -8.00
N HIS A 93 19.82 -13.26 -7.58
CA HIS A 93 19.44 -12.55 -6.35
C HIS A 93 18.61 -13.47 -5.42
N PRO A 94 19.16 -14.62 -5.01
CA PRO A 94 18.40 -15.62 -4.26
C PRO A 94 17.88 -15.10 -2.92
N TYR A 95 16.74 -15.65 -2.52
CA TYR A 95 16.07 -15.36 -1.26
C TYR A 95 17.02 -15.45 -0.07
N GLN A 96 16.99 -14.44 0.80
CA GLN A 96 17.83 -14.32 2.02
C GLN A 96 19.35 -14.25 1.78
N GLU A 97 19.82 -13.97 0.57
CA GLU A 97 21.22 -13.63 0.33
C GLU A 97 21.47 -12.11 0.28
N TRP A 98 22.66 -11.68 0.74
CA TRP A 98 23.02 -10.28 0.85
C TRP A 98 24.06 -9.87 -0.20
N GLY A 99 23.88 -8.67 -0.77
CA GLY A 99 24.92 -8.05 -1.61
C GLY A 99 25.02 -8.63 -3.02
N THR A 100 23.99 -9.37 -3.44
CA THR A 100 23.91 -10.03 -4.75
C THR A 100 23.92 -9.04 -5.91
N TRP A 101 23.49 -7.79 -5.67
CA TRP A 101 23.57 -6.70 -6.64
C TRP A 101 24.98 -6.09 -6.76
N GLY A 102 25.89 -6.32 -5.80
CA GLY A 102 27.26 -5.80 -5.82
C GLY A 102 27.35 -4.31 -6.24
N ALA A 103 28.18 -4.03 -7.25
CA ALA A 103 28.38 -2.67 -7.78
C ALA A 103 27.12 -2.06 -8.43
N ASN A 104 26.13 -2.88 -8.79
CA ASN A 104 24.86 -2.43 -9.36
C ASN A 104 23.86 -1.93 -8.31
N ARG A 105 24.09 -2.19 -7.00
CA ARG A 105 23.14 -1.81 -5.94
C ARG A 105 22.74 -0.34 -5.98
N ALA A 106 23.70 0.57 -6.10
CA ALA A 106 23.42 2.01 -6.15
C ALA A 106 22.53 2.42 -7.33
N LYS A 107 22.54 1.67 -8.45
CA LYS A 107 21.64 1.92 -9.58
C LYS A 107 20.22 1.40 -9.29
N VAL A 108 20.10 0.25 -8.63
CA VAL A 108 18.80 -0.27 -8.17
C VAL A 108 18.15 0.72 -7.22
N ASP A 109 18.89 1.21 -6.23
CA ASP A 109 18.36 2.18 -5.26
C ASP A 109 17.90 3.47 -5.94
N ARG A 110 18.63 3.96 -6.96
CA ARG A 110 18.19 5.11 -7.77
C ARG A 110 16.91 4.82 -8.55
N ILE A 111 16.82 3.66 -9.20
CA ILE A 111 15.59 3.26 -9.91
C ILE A 111 14.43 3.19 -8.93
N VAL A 112 14.59 2.58 -7.76
CA VAL A 112 13.53 2.50 -6.75
C VAL A 112 13.11 3.91 -6.29
N ALA A 113 14.07 4.80 -6.00
CA ALA A 113 13.80 6.17 -5.60
C ALA A 113 13.03 6.98 -6.67
N ASP A 114 13.36 6.78 -7.95
CA ASP A 114 12.70 7.44 -9.08
C ASP A 114 11.18 7.13 -9.15
N PHE A 115 10.74 6.02 -8.54
CA PHE A 115 9.34 5.60 -8.48
C PHE A 115 8.57 6.21 -7.30
N ARG A 116 9.12 7.26 -6.67
CA ARG A 116 8.39 8.14 -5.74
C ARG A 116 7.77 7.40 -4.54
N GLY A 117 8.49 6.41 -3.99
CA GLY A 117 8.00 5.57 -2.89
C GLY A 117 6.92 4.54 -3.29
N ILE A 118 6.43 4.56 -4.53
CA ILE A 118 5.38 3.64 -4.99
C ILE A 118 5.93 2.24 -5.26
N LEU A 119 7.21 2.14 -5.66
CA LEU A 119 7.92 0.87 -5.80
C LEU A 119 8.79 0.64 -4.55
N GLU A 120 8.61 -0.53 -3.95
CA GLU A 120 9.43 -1.02 -2.86
C GLU A 120 10.36 -2.14 -3.34
N PHE A 121 11.51 -2.27 -2.67
CA PHE A 121 12.53 -3.25 -2.98
C PHE A 121 12.84 -4.08 -1.74
N GLY A 122 12.66 -5.40 -1.84
CA GLY A 122 12.83 -6.35 -0.74
C GLY A 122 14.27 -6.43 -0.22
N GLY A 123 15.25 -6.00 -1.02
CA GLY A 123 16.63 -5.83 -0.58
C GLY A 123 16.83 -4.69 0.43
N ASN A 124 15.81 -3.89 0.74
CA ASN A 124 15.85 -2.91 1.82
C ASN A 124 15.25 -3.43 3.13
N TRP A 125 14.61 -4.61 3.11
CA TRP A 125 13.99 -5.18 4.31
C TRP A 125 15.01 -5.78 5.28
N THR A 126 14.68 -5.69 6.56
CA THR A 126 15.46 -6.31 7.64
C THR A 126 15.22 -7.82 7.72
N SER A 127 13.97 -8.27 7.57
CA SER A 127 13.61 -9.70 7.62
C SER A 127 12.23 -10.00 7.04
N PRO A 128 12.09 -11.01 6.14
CA PRO A 128 13.20 -11.62 5.41
C PRO A 128 13.75 -10.60 4.42
N ARG A 129 15.07 -10.59 4.22
CA ARG A 129 15.63 -9.81 3.13
C ARG A 129 15.46 -10.56 1.83
N ASP A 130 15.01 -9.86 0.79
CA ASP A 130 14.69 -10.47 -0.48
C ASP A 130 15.18 -9.62 -1.65
N GLU A 131 16.43 -9.84 -2.07
CA GLU A 131 17.09 -9.01 -3.09
C GLU A 131 16.57 -9.26 -4.53
N MET A 132 15.74 -10.28 -4.78
CA MET A 132 15.04 -10.42 -6.08
C MET A 132 13.71 -9.66 -6.11
N HIS A 133 13.13 -9.35 -4.95
CA HIS A 133 11.73 -8.99 -4.84
C HIS A 133 11.50 -7.48 -4.93
N PHE A 134 10.48 -7.09 -5.70
CA PHE A 134 10.00 -5.72 -5.83
C PHE A 134 8.47 -5.69 -5.80
N GLU A 135 7.89 -4.69 -5.16
CA GLU A 135 6.43 -4.62 -4.99
C GLU A 135 5.88 -3.21 -5.01
N LEU A 136 4.57 -3.08 -5.24
CA LEU A 136 3.87 -1.82 -4.98
C LEU A 136 3.69 -1.63 -3.47
N HIS A 137 4.05 -0.43 -3.00
CA HIS A 137 3.96 -0.09 -1.58
C HIS A 137 2.53 0.22 -1.11
N PHE A 138 1.77 0.96 -1.93
CA PHE A 138 0.46 1.49 -1.53
C PHE A 138 -0.70 0.60 -1.98
N ALA A 139 -1.79 0.65 -1.19
CA ALA A 139 -3.03 -0.05 -1.44
C ALA A 139 -3.74 0.38 -2.74
N GLU A 140 -4.63 -0.50 -3.20
CA GLU A 140 -5.43 -0.27 -4.40
C GLU A 140 -6.22 1.05 -4.31
N GLY A 141 -6.15 1.86 -5.37
CA GLY A 141 -6.81 3.16 -5.44
C GLY A 141 -5.98 4.33 -4.91
N HIS A 142 -4.72 4.11 -4.49
CA HIS A 142 -3.82 5.20 -4.11
C HIS A 142 -3.59 6.19 -5.26
N ALA A 143 -3.86 7.48 -5.03
CA ALA A 143 -3.81 8.52 -6.06
C ALA A 143 -2.41 8.71 -6.66
N GLY A 144 -1.35 8.61 -5.84
CA GLY A 144 0.03 8.71 -6.32
C GLY A 144 0.40 7.57 -7.28
N THR A 145 -0.11 6.37 -7.03
CA THR A 145 0.11 5.19 -7.88
C THR A 145 -0.55 5.40 -9.25
N GLU A 146 -1.79 5.90 -9.29
CA GLU A 146 -2.47 6.20 -10.55
C GLU A 146 -1.83 7.37 -11.31
N GLN A 147 -1.32 8.37 -10.59
CA GLN A 147 -0.59 9.48 -11.20
C GLN A 147 0.72 9.02 -11.83
N LEU A 148 1.53 8.21 -11.14
CA LEU A 148 2.76 7.66 -11.70
C LEU A 148 2.48 6.81 -12.95
N ALA A 149 1.44 5.97 -12.91
CA ALA A 149 1.03 5.20 -14.10
C ALA A 149 0.63 6.12 -15.27
N THR A 150 -0.02 7.25 -14.98
CA THR A 150 -0.38 8.25 -15.99
C THR A 150 0.86 8.92 -16.58
N ASP A 151 1.80 9.35 -15.75
CA ASP A 151 3.06 9.97 -16.19
C ASP A 151 3.87 9.01 -17.08
N LEU A 152 3.95 7.73 -16.69
CA LEU A 152 4.59 6.66 -17.46
C LEU A 152 3.95 6.45 -18.83
N ARG A 153 2.62 6.40 -18.90
CA ARG A 153 1.89 6.33 -20.18
C ARG A 153 2.16 7.56 -21.06
N ASN A 154 2.35 8.72 -20.43
CA ASN A 154 2.61 9.99 -21.11
C ASN A 154 4.09 10.24 -21.44
N GLY A 155 4.94 9.22 -21.35
CA GLY A 155 6.32 9.26 -21.85
C GLY A 155 7.40 9.52 -20.80
N LEU A 156 7.07 9.47 -19.50
CA LEU A 156 8.10 9.48 -18.46
C LEU A 156 9.14 8.38 -18.73
N TRP A 157 10.42 8.80 -18.82
CA TRP A 157 11.59 7.95 -19.15
C TRP A 157 11.56 7.26 -20.53
N GLY A 158 10.64 7.65 -21.41
CA GLY A 158 10.56 7.09 -22.76
C GLY A 158 10.19 5.60 -22.80
N ILE A 159 9.51 5.08 -21.78
CA ILE A 159 9.26 3.64 -21.62
C ILE A 159 8.05 3.19 -22.44
N TRP A 160 6.89 3.82 -22.22
CA TRP A 160 5.62 3.44 -22.87
C TRP A 160 5.29 4.30 -24.09
N ALA A 161 5.78 5.53 -24.10
CA ALA A 161 5.64 6.49 -25.18
C ALA A 161 6.94 7.30 -25.29
N PRO A 162 7.21 7.94 -26.45
CA PRO A 162 8.34 8.86 -26.57
C PRO A 162 8.28 9.94 -25.50
N GLY A 163 9.42 10.16 -24.83
CA GLY A 163 9.57 11.16 -23.80
C GLY A 163 10.93 10.97 -23.12
N GLN A 164 11.20 11.76 -22.10
CA GLN A 164 12.51 11.82 -21.47
C GLN A 164 12.39 11.70 -19.95
N ALA A 165 13.52 11.42 -19.30
CA ALA A 165 13.59 11.59 -17.86
C ALA A 165 13.38 13.07 -17.51
N PRO A 166 12.73 13.38 -16.38
CA PRO A 166 12.80 14.73 -15.84
C PRO A 166 14.28 15.09 -15.64
N GLU A 167 14.65 16.34 -15.94
CA GLU A 167 15.98 16.86 -15.58
C GLU A 167 16.27 16.56 -14.10
N PRO A 168 17.52 16.20 -13.71
CA PRO A 168 17.87 16.09 -12.30
C PRO A 168 17.57 17.42 -11.59
N GLY A 169 16.51 17.44 -10.77
CA GLY A 169 15.99 18.66 -10.12
C GLY A 169 14.73 19.28 -10.76
N ALA A 170 14.11 18.63 -11.75
CA ALA A 170 12.77 19.01 -12.21
C ALA A 170 11.77 18.80 -11.06
N PRO A 171 10.96 19.81 -10.69
CA PRO A 171 10.09 19.70 -9.55
C PRO A 171 9.01 18.65 -9.80
N SER A 172 8.93 17.63 -8.93
CA SER A 172 7.61 17.27 -8.40
C SER A 172 6.98 18.59 -7.95
N THR A 173 5.74 18.88 -8.36
CA THR A 173 5.01 20.14 -8.10
C THR A 173 5.59 20.84 -6.87
N PRO A 174 6.25 22.02 -6.99
CA PRO A 174 7.07 22.56 -5.92
C PRO A 174 6.25 22.56 -4.64
N ILE A 175 6.60 21.66 -3.72
CA ILE A 175 5.90 21.67 -2.45
C ILE A 175 6.33 22.97 -1.78
N PRO A 176 5.38 23.80 -1.30
CA PRO A 176 5.70 25.10 -0.77
C PRO A 176 6.82 25.04 0.27
N ASP A 177 7.65 26.08 0.33
CA ASP A 177 8.74 26.16 1.29
C ASP A 177 8.27 25.79 2.71
N GLY A 178 9.04 24.91 3.34
CA GLY A 178 8.80 24.44 4.70
C GLY A 178 8.07 23.10 4.80
N TYR A 179 7.52 22.51 3.74
CA TYR A 179 6.98 21.15 3.83
C TYR A 179 8.11 20.11 3.82
N LEU A 180 7.89 18.96 4.46
CA LEU A 180 8.80 17.80 4.38
C LEU A 180 8.10 16.64 3.69
N GLN A 181 8.79 15.97 2.79
CA GLN A 181 8.33 14.84 1.97
C GLN A 181 9.53 14.01 1.52
N ILE A 182 9.31 12.90 0.80
CA ILE A 182 10.41 12.12 0.21
C ILE A 182 11.44 13.02 -0.50
N GLY A 183 12.72 12.80 -0.18
CA GLY A 183 13.85 13.58 -0.72
C GLY A 183 14.11 14.91 0.01
N SER A 184 13.30 15.29 0.99
CA SER A 184 13.64 16.40 1.90
C SER A 184 14.80 15.99 2.79
N GLU A 185 15.70 16.94 3.09
CA GLU A 185 16.87 16.69 3.93
C GLU A 185 17.07 17.82 4.96
N GLY A 186 17.85 17.52 6.00
CA GLY A 186 18.35 18.49 6.97
C GLY A 186 17.70 18.40 8.36
N ASP A 187 17.96 19.42 9.18
CA ASP A 187 17.67 19.38 10.62
C ASP A 187 16.18 19.23 10.95
N GLN A 188 15.28 19.72 10.10
CA GLN A 188 13.84 19.57 10.29
C GLN A 188 13.39 18.12 10.13
N VAL A 189 13.97 17.38 9.17
CA VAL A 189 13.72 15.95 9.00
C VAL A 189 14.29 15.17 10.18
N ARG A 190 15.51 15.50 10.62
CA ARG A 190 16.11 14.84 11.79
C ARG A 190 15.27 15.05 13.05
N LYS A 191 14.79 16.27 13.29
CA LYS A 191 13.88 16.60 14.41
C LYS A 191 12.59 15.78 14.34
N LEU A 192 12.01 15.63 13.15
CA LEU A 192 10.84 14.79 12.93
C LEU A 192 11.17 13.33 13.32
N GLN A 193 12.22 12.75 12.75
CA GLN A 193 12.62 11.35 12.99
C GLN A 193 12.86 11.07 14.47
N VAL A 194 13.69 11.89 15.13
CA VAL A 194 13.95 11.81 16.59
C VAL A 194 12.65 11.89 17.39
N GLY A 195 11.79 12.85 17.04
CA GLY A 195 10.51 13.05 17.70
C GLY A 195 9.58 11.85 17.55
N MET A 196 9.46 11.32 16.34
CA MET A 196 8.60 10.17 16.05
C MET A 196 9.10 8.90 16.72
N ASN A 197 10.42 8.63 16.69
CA ASN A 197 11.03 7.51 17.43
C ASN A 197 10.68 7.56 18.93
N LYS A 198 10.75 8.76 19.51
CA LYS A 198 10.50 8.96 20.94
C LYS A 198 9.02 8.82 21.32
N VAL A 199 8.12 9.40 20.52
CA VAL A 199 6.70 9.53 20.87
C VAL A 199 5.87 8.34 20.38
N PHE A 200 6.26 7.77 19.25
CA PHE A 200 5.49 6.73 18.56
C PHE A 200 6.28 5.43 18.36
N PRO A 201 6.97 4.88 19.39
CA PRO A 201 7.88 3.74 19.23
C PRO A 201 7.21 2.45 18.73
N ASN A 202 5.87 2.38 18.77
CA ASN A 202 5.08 1.21 18.36
C ASN A 202 4.44 1.36 16.96
N TYR A 203 4.80 2.37 16.19
CA TYR A 203 4.38 2.47 14.78
C TYR A 203 5.09 1.40 13.95
N ARG A 204 4.47 1.00 12.84
CA ARG A 204 4.95 -0.11 12.01
C ARG A 204 6.30 0.19 11.36
N ALA A 205 6.51 1.44 10.98
CA ALA A 205 7.74 1.92 10.32
C ALA A 205 8.84 2.36 11.30
N MET A 206 8.79 1.93 12.57
CA MET A 206 9.76 2.32 13.60
C MET A 206 10.77 1.20 13.92
N PRO A 207 12.00 1.57 14.37
CA PRO A 207 12.52 2.93 14.48
C PRO A 207 12.94 3.51 13.12
N LEU A 208 12.88 4.83 13.00
CA LEU A 208 13.46 5.58 11.89
C LEU A 208 14.95 5.84 12.13
N ASP A 209 15.71 5.86 11.05
CA ASP A 209 17.08 6.38 11.07
C ASP A 209 17.04 7.91 11.28
N GLU A 210 17.78 8.43 12.26
CA GLU A 210 17.82 9.87 12.62
C GLU A 210 18.87 10.63 11.76
N ASP A 211 18.95 10.27 10.49
CA ASP A 211 19.96 10.73 9.56
C ASP A 211 19.67 12.14 9.00
N GLY A 212 18.42 12.60 9.13
CA GLY A 212 17.95 13.84 8.54
C GLY A 212 17.59 13.72 7.07
N ILE A 213 17.32 12.52 6.56
CA ILE A 213 16.90 12.25 5.18
C ILE A 213 15.48 11.67 5.18
N PHE A 214 14.56 12.34 4.49
CA PHE A 214 13.18 11.92 4.46
C PHE A 214 13.04 10.82 3.40
N GLY A 215 13.33 9.59 3.82
CA GLY A 215 13.20 8.39 3.00
C GLY A 215 11.83 7.70 3.13
N PRO A 216 11.63 6.58 2.41
CA PRO A 216 10.36 5.83 2.42
C PRO A 216 9.87 5.42 3.81
N MET A 217 10.78 5.05 4.73
CA MET A 217 10.39 4.72 6.11
C MET A 217 9.85 5.94 6.87
N THR A 218 10.44 7.12 6.64
CA THR A 218 9.95 8.37 7.24
C THR A 218 8.57 8.74 6.67
N GLU A 219 8.35 8.56 5.37
CA GLU A 219 7.03 8.74 4.74
C GLU A 219 5.98 7.78 5.30
N ALA A 220 6.32 6.49 5.43
CA ALA A 220 5.42 5.49 5.99
C ALA A 220 5.04 5.83 7.45
N ALA A 221 6.00 6.25 8.26
CA ALA A 221 5.75 6.72 9.62
C ALA A 221 4.83 7.95 9.66
N VAL A 222 5.09 8.94 8.80
CA VAL A 222 4.25 10.16 8.70
C VAL A 222 2.84 9.82 8.24
N THR A 223 2.70 8.92 7.27
CA THR A 223 1.40 8.46 6.77
C THR A 223 0.61 7.77 7.87
N GLU A 224 1.25 6.86 8.63
CA GLU A 224 0.62 6.19 9.77
C GLU A 224 0.21 7.21 10.85
N PHE A 225 1.04 8.21 11.13
CA PHE A 225 0.71 9.31 12.04
C PHE A 225 -0.54 10.06 11.58
N GLN A 226 -0.62 10.43 10.30
CA GLN A 226 -1.74 11.16 9.74
C GLN A 226 -3.04 10.36 9.84
N GLN A 227 -3.00 9.07 9.49
CA GLN A 227 -4.14 8.16 9.62
C GLN A 227 -4.64 8.06 11.06
N ARG A 228 -3.74 7.83 12.01
CA ARG A 228 -4.07 7.70 13.44
C ARG A 228 -4.53 9.03 14.06
N SER A 229 -4.13 10.15 13.47
CA SER A 229 -4.51 11.50 13.89
C SER A 229 -5.77 12.04 13.21
N LEU A 230 -6.38 11.26 12.31
CA LEU A 230 -7.58 11.60 11.56
C LEU A 230 -7.43 12.92 10.75
N ILE A 231 -6.28 13.10 10.12
CA ILE A 231 -5.99 14.19 9.16
C ILE A 231 -5.71 13.59 7.78
N GLY A 232 -5.53 14.42 6.75
CA GLY A 232 -5.15 13.95 5.41
C GLY A 232 -3.87 13.11 5.46
N ALA A 233 -3.93 11.87 4.95
CA ALA A 233 -2.83 10.91 4.97
C ALA A 233 -2.13 10.83 3.60
N ASP A 234 -1.34 11.85 3.31
CA ASP A 234 -0.62 12.05 2.04
C ASP A 234 0.90 11.81 2.15
N GLY A 235 1.40 11.44 3.33
CA GLY A 235 2.83 11.23 3.59
C GLY A 235 3.64 12.52 3.68
N ILE A 236 2.99 13.68 3.57
CA ILE A 236 3.64 14.99 3.49
C ILE A 236 3.45 15.76 4.81
N VAL A 237 4.55 16.30 5.33
CA VAL A 237 4.55 17.11 6.55
C VAL A 237 4.28 18.58 6.21
N GLY A 238 3.03 18.86 5.87
CA GLY A 238 2.49 20.21 5.69
C GLY A 238 2.03 20.87 7.00
N PRO A 239 1.46 22.09 6.95
CA PRO A 239 1.02 22.85 8.13
C PRO A 239 0.09 22.08 9.07
N GLU A 240 -0.86 21.31 8.52
CA GLU A 240 -1.78 20.49 9.33
C GLU A 240 -1.04 19.37 10.09
N THR A 241 -0.18 18.63 9.39
CA THR A 241 0.67 17.59 9.99
C THR A 241 1.58 18.19 11.06
N LYS A 242 2.25 19.32 10.78
CA LYS A 242 3.12 20.03 11.74
C LYS A 242 2.36 20.47 12.99
N ALA A 243 1.18 21.07 12.81
CA ALA A 243 0.34 21.51 13.91
C ALA A 243 -0.08 20.32 14.80
N ARG A 244 -0.42 19.18 14.19
CA ARG A 244 -0.78 17.98 14.94
C ARG A 244 0.43 17.39 15.67
N LEU A 245 1.58 17.28 15.03
CA LEU A 245 2.84 16.81 15.62
C LEU A 245 3.24 17.66 16.84
N ALA A 246 3.04 18.98 16.76
CA ALA A 246 3.32 19.89 17.86
C ALA A 246 2.50 19.57 19.12
N THR A 247 1.27 19.03 19.01
CA THR A 247 0.47 18.61 20.17
C THR A 247 1.08 17.42 20.92
N TYR A 248 1.99 16.68 20.28
CA TYR A 248 2.77 15.60 20.87
C TYR A 248 4.18 16.02 21.27
N GLY A 249 4.51 17.32 21.17
CA GLY A 249 5.83 17.86 21.51
C GLY A 249 6.88 17.75 20.38
N ILE A 250 6.47 17.35 19.17
CA ILE A 250 7.33 17.33 17.98
C ILE A 250 7.15 18.66 17.24
N VAL A 251 7.97 19.65 17.59
CA VAL A 251 7.85 21.02 17.07
C VAL A 251 8.79 21.24 15.88
N LEU A 252 8.19 21.41 14.70
CA LEU A 252 8.88 21.75 13.45
C LEU A 252 8.68 23.25 13.15
N ASP A 253 9.60 23.81 12.37
CA ASP A 253 9.57 25.24 12.02
C ASP A 253 8.29 25.56 11.22
N GLY A 254 7.70 26.73 11.49
CA GLY A 254 6.45 27.16 10.85
C GLY A 254 5.18 26.47 11.38
N ALA A 255 5.26 25.72 12.48
CA ALA A 255 4.08 25.19 13.17
C ALA A 255 3.26 26.34 13.78
N SER A 256 2.24 26.80 13.04
CA SER A 256 1.21 27.70 13.57
C SER A 256 0.03 26.85 14.06
N ALA A 257 -0.51 27.16 15.23
CA ALA A 257 -1.74 26.53 15.70
C ALA A 257 -2.87 26.78 14.67
N PRO A 258 -3.71 25.77 14.36
CA PRO A 258 -4.78 25.93 13.39
C PRO A 258 -5.76 27.00 13.88
N THR A 259 -5.98 28.04 13.08
CA THR A 259 -6.94 29.13 13.38
C THR A 259 -8.38 28.73 13.06
N SER A 260 -8.63 27.49 12.66
CA SER A 260 -9.96 26.92 12.51
C SER A 260 -9.94 25.43 12.89
N PRO A 261 -10.93 24.97 13.69
CA PRO A 261 -11.15 23.54 13.88
C PRO A 261 -11.31 22.86 12.50
N PRO A 262 -10.79 21.64 12.32
CA PRO A 262 -11.06 20.85 11.12
C PRO A 262 -12.57 20.78 10.91
N ALA A 263 -13.02 20.86 9.65
CA ALA A 263 -14.36 20.42 9.31
C ALA A 263 -14.46 18.98 9.80
N VAL A 264 -15.32 18.71 10.79
CA VAL A 264 -15.57 17.36 11.28
C VAL A 264 -16.04 16.55 10.08
N PRO A 265 -15.23 15.61 9.53
CA PRO A 265 -15.79 14.67 8.60
C PRO A 265 -16.88 13.91 9.37
N PRO A 266 -18.05 13.63 8.77
CA PRO A 266 -19.13 12.97 9.49
C PRO A 266 -18.53 11.73 10.16
N ALA A 267 -18.68 11.65 11.48
CA ALA A 267 -18.20 10.50 12.23
C ALA A 267 -18.71 9.25 11.52
N PHE A 268 -17.83 8.31 11.20
CA PHE A 268 -18.27 6.99 10.80
C PHE A 268 -19.00 6.40 12.01
N VAL A 269 -20.32 6.54 12.01
CA VAL A 269 -21.18 5.92 13.00
C VAL A 269 -21.15 4.44 12.65
N TYR A 270 -20.46 3.65 13.48
CA TYR A 270 -20.59 2.20 13.38
C TYR A 270 -22.08 1.87 13.40
N PRO A 271 -22.61 1.12 12.41
CA PRO A 271 -23.97 0.63 12.50
C PRO A 271 -24.15 -0.07 13.84
N SER A 272 -25.36 0.04 14.42
CA SER A 272 -25.70 -0.75 15.60
C SER A 272 -25.36 -2.23 15.35
N THR A 273 -25.04 -3.01 16.38
CA THR A 273 -24.71 -4.45 16.24
C THR A 273 -25.74 -5.17 15.36
N ASP A 274 -26.99 -4.73 15.41
CA ASP A 274 -28.11 -5.23 14.62
C ASP A 274 -28.00 -4.89 13.12
N GLU A 275 -27.55 -3.68 12.75
CA GLU A 275 -27.28 -3.30 11.36
C GLU A 275 -26.02 -3.95 10.80
N MET A 276 -24.99 -4.16 11.61
CA MET A 276 -23.81 -4.92 11.19
C MET A 276 -24.17 -6.39 10.93
N THR A 277 -25.00 -6.98 11.81
CA THR A 277 -25.52 -8.34 11.64
C THR A 277 -26.43 -8.45 10.41
N LYS A 278 -27.25 -7.43 10.15
CA LYS A 278 -28.06 -7.33 8.93
C LYS A 278 -27.21 -7.30 7.68
N GLN A 279 -26.15 -6.49 7.66
CA GLN A 279 -25.24 -6.39 6.53
C GLN A 279 -24.54 -7.72 6.27
N LEU A 280 -24.07 -8.41 7.31
CA LEU A 280 -23.47 -9.75 7.17
C LEU A 280 -24.48 -10.79 6.65
N TRP A 281 -25.73 -10.76 7.11
CA TRP A 281 -26.80 -11.65 6.66
C TRP A 281 -27.19 -11.40 5.19
N GLU A 282 -27.40 -10.14 4.80
CA GLU A 282 -27.70 -9.75 3.42
C GLU A 282 -26.52 -10.03 2.47
N GLN A 283 -25.29 -9.95 2.97
CA GLN A 283 -24.07 -10.30 2.24
C GLN A 283 -23.92 -11.82 2.03
N ALA A 284 -24.41 -12.63 2.97
CA ALA A 284 -24.38 -14.09 2.88
C ALA A 284 -25.55 -14.68 2.08
N PHE A 285 -26.74 -14.09 2.16
CA PHE A 285 -27.99 -14.68 1.63
C PHE A 285 -28.74 -13.80 0.62
N GLY A 286 -28.19 -12.63 0.29
CA GLY A 286 -28.74 -11.67 -0.66
C GLY A 286 -29.63 -10.61 -0.01
N PRO A 287 -29.88 -9.48 -0.71
CA PRO A 287 -30.71 -8.40 -0.20
C PRO A 287 -32.16 -8.88 0.03
N GLN A 288 -32.74 -8.56 1.20
CA GLN A 288 -34.08 -9.00 1.64
C GLN A 288 -34.29 -10.52 1.80
N ALA A 289 -33.24 -11.26 2.17
CA ALA A 289 -33.36 -12.69 2.47
C ALA A 289 -34.53 -13.01 3.45
N LYS A 290 -35.37 -13.99 3.09
CA LYS A 290 -36.51 -14.44 3.91
C LYS A 290 -36.06 -14.87 5.31
N GLY A 291 -36.79 -14.48 6.36
CA GLY A 291 -36.54 -14.87 7.76
C GLY A 291 -36.00 -13.75 8.66
N TRP A 292 -35.68 -12.57 8.10
CA TRP A 292 -35.20 -11.41 8.88
C TRP A 292 -36.11 -11.00 10.06
N PRO A 293 -37.46 -10.95 9.93
CA PRO A 293 -38.35 -10.59 11.04
C PRO A 293 -38.31 -11.55 12.22
N ASP A 294 -37.91 -12.81 11.97
CA ASP A 294 -37.88 -13.88 12.98
C ASP A 294 -36.52 -13.98 13.69
N LEU A 295 -35.47 -13.38 13.09
CA LEU A 295 -34.11 -13.46 13.60
C LEU A 295 -33.81 -12.38 14.64
N PHE A 296 -34.28 -11.14 14.46
CA PHE A 296 -34.02 -10.06 15.42
C PHE A 296 -35.12 -8.99 15.39
N GLY A 297 -35.85 -8.84 16.48
CA GLY A 297 -36.77 -7.72 16.66
C GLY A 297 -37.58 -7.85 17.94
N LYS A 298 -37.84 -6.72 18.61
CA LYS A 298 -38.89 -6.69 19.62
C LYS A 298 -40.18 -7.21 19.00
N LEU A 299 -40.87 -8.10 19.72
CA LEU A 299 -42.23 -8.49 19.35
C LEU A 299 -43.11 -7.23 19.32
N ALA A 300 -44.22 -7.26 18.58
CA ALA A 300 -45.11 -6.10 18.43
C ALA A 300 -45.64 -5.54 19.78
N ASP A 301 -45.54 -6.33 20.85
CA ASP A 301 -45.88 -5.97 22.23
C ASP A 301 -44.76 -5.25 23.01
N GLY A 302 -43.60 -5.02 22.38
CA GLY A 302 -42.46 -4.32 22.97
C GLY A 302 -41.53 -5.19 23.82
N SER A 303 -41.81 -6.49 23.97
CA SER A 303 -40.90 -7.44 24.60
C SER A 303 -39.69 -7.75 23.71
N ARG A 304 -38.53 -8.02 24.32
CA ARG A 304 -37.26 -8.24 23.61
C ARG A 304 -37.19 -9.69 23.11
N GLY A 305 -36.90 -9.88 21.81
CA GLY A 305 -36.60 -11.19 21.22
C GLY A 305 -35.26 -11.78 21.68
N LYS A 306 -34.97 -13.02 21.24
CA LYS A 306 -33.79 -13.81 21.62
C LYS A 306 -32.47 -13.16 21.20
N TYR A 307 -31.41 -13.37 21.98
CA TYR A 307 -30.04 -12.95 21.62
C TYR A 307 -29.48 -13.81 20.48
N THR A 308 -28.50 -13.29 19.74
CA THR A 308 -27.81 -14.00 18.64
C THR A 308 -27.29 -15.38 19.05
N VAL A 309 -26.80 -15.50 20.29
CA VAL A 309 -26.33 -16.77 20.86
C VAL A 309 -27.46 -17.78 21.13
N GLU A 310 -28.68 -17.32 21.38
CA GLU A 310 -29.85 -18.16 21.61
C GLU A 310 -30.46 -18.63 20.28
N ALA A 311 -30.48 -17.79 19.26
CA ALA A 311 -30.89 -18.16 17.90
C ALA A 311 -29.92 -19.18 17.25
N ILE A 312 -28.62 -19.04 17.51
CA ILE A 312 -27.60 -20.02 17.08
C ILE A 312 -27.79 -21.36 17.81
N ALA A 313 -28.16 -21.34 19.09
CA ALA A 313 -28.43 -22.55 19.86
C ALA A 313 -29.68 -23.32 19.34
N ASP A 314 -30.73 -22.60 18.94
CA ASP A 314 -31.93 -23.22 18.34
C ASP A 314 -31.63 -23.81 16.95
N LEU A 315 -30.82 -23.12 16.13
CA LEU A 315 -30.38 -23.64 14.82
C LEU A 315 -29.53 -24.92 14.95
N HIS A 316 -28.77 -25.08 16.02
CA HIS A 316 -28.07 -26.33 16.33
C HIS A 316 -29.03 -27.45 16.76
N ALA A 317 -30.08 -27.14 17.51
CA ALA A 317 -31.07 -28.11 17.96
C ALA A 317 -31.95 -28.65 16.82
N ASP A 318 -32.33 -27.80 15.86
CA ASP A 318 -33.13 -28.20 14.70
C ASP A 318 -32.32 -28.89 13.59
N ALA A 319 -30.99 -28.73 13.57
CA ALA A 319 -30.09 -29.39 12.62
C ALA A 319 -29.62 -30.79 13.07
N GLY A 320 -29.94 -31.23 14.29
CA GLY A 320 -29.61 -32.57 14.79
C GLY A 320 -28.10 -32.85 14.89
N LEU A 321 -27.30 -31.87 15.33
CA LEU A 321 -25.88 -32.02 15.65
C LEU A 321 -25.64 -31.97 17.16
#